data_AF-E2ASX8-F1
#
_entry.id   AF-E2ASX8-F1
#
_cell.length_a   1.000
_cell.length_b   1.000
_cell.length_c   1.000
_cell.angle_alpha   90.00
_cell.angle_beta   90.00
_cell.angle_gamma   90.00
#
_symmetry.space_group_name_H-M   'P 1'
#
loop_
_entity.id
_entity.type
_entity.pdbx_description
1 polymer ?
#
loop_
_entity_poly.entity_id
_entity_poly.type
_entity_poly.pdbx_seq_one_letter_code
_entity_poly.pdbx_strand_id
1 'polypeptide(L)'
;YIGQTKRHLRTRVKEHCNNIKLHDSNHSVITKHRLESGHEFDWLKPDILHSETYVRKREIAEMFFIKRSDNLINLQTDTDNLNNIY
;
A
#
# COMPACT_ATOMS: atom_id res chain seq x y z
N TYR A 1 -0.93 5.52 -3.24
CA TYR A 1 -0.80 4.11 -2.82
C TYR A 1 -1.69 3.91 -1.62
N ILE A 2 -2.47 2.84 -1.60
CA ILE A 2 -3.29 2.42 -0.48
C ILE A 2 -2.81 1.04 -0.07
N GLY A 3 -2.62 0.82 1.22
CA GLY A 3 -2.16 -0.45 1.75
C GLY A 3 -2.69 -0.69 3.16
N GLN A 4 -2.84 -1.95 3.56
CA GLN A 4 -3.16 -2.31 4.95
C GLN A 4 -1.94 -2.74 5.75
N THR A 5 -2.08 -2.69 7.08
CA THR A 5 -1.13 -3.31 8.00
C THR A 5 -1.83 -3.75 9.28
N LYS A 6 -1.39 -4.89 9.83
CA LYS A 6 -1.70 -5.29 11.21
C LYS A 6 -0.70 -4.68 12.22
N ARG A 7 0.48 -4.26 11.75
CA ARG A 7 1.54 -3.66 12.58
C ARG A 7 1.21 -2.21 12.89
N HIS A 8 1.96 -1.60 13.81
CA HIS A 8 1.90 -0.16 14.02
C HIS A 8 2.17 0.59 12.71
N LEU A 9 1.38 1.63 12.43
CA LEU A 9 1.49 2.45 11.22
C LEU A 9 2.91 2.95 10.98
N ARG A 10 3.57 3.44 12.04
CA ARG A 10 4.97 3.91 11.98
C ARG A 10 5.93 2.83 11.49
N THR A 11 5.71 1.57 11.85
CA THR A 11 6.54 0.44 11.40
C THR A 11 6.34 0.20 9.91
N ARG A 12 5.08 0.19 9.44
CA ARG A 12 4.76 0.00 8.02
C ARG A 12 5.36 1.10 7.12
N VAL A 13 5.26 2.36 7.57
CA VAL A 13 5.87 3.51 6.89
C VAL A 13 7.39 3.34 6.80
N LYS A 14 8.06 2.96 7.89
CA LYS A 14 9.51 2.70 7.90
C LYS A 14 9.92 1.56 6.97
N GLU A 15 9.12 0.50 6.87
CA GLU A 15 9.37 -0.60 5.95
C GLU A 15 9.36 -0.12 4.50
N HIS A 16 8.36 0.68 4.12
CA HIS A 16 8.30 1.27 2.78
C HIS A 16 9.46 2.23 2.51
N CYS A 17 9.78 3.11 3.45
CA CYS A 17 10.90 4.05 3.30
C CYS A 17 12.24 3.33 3.11
N ASN A 18 12.49 2.26 3.88
CA ASN A 18 13.73 1.50 3.82
C ASN A 18 13.79 0.48 2.69
N ASN A 19 12.67 0.18 2.01
CA ASN A 19 12.64 -0.83 0.96
C ASN A 19 13.56 -0.50 -0.23
N ILE A 20 13.88 0.78 -0.45
CA ILE A 20 14.89 1.26 -1.42
C ILE A 20 16.30 0.70 -1.17
N LYS A 21 16.61 0.26 0.05
CA LYS A 21 17.90 -0.33 0.41
C LYS A 21 18.01 -1.81 0.03
N LEU A 22 16.90 -2.44 -0.38
CA LEU A 22 16.91 -3.82 -0.84
C LEU A 22 17.44 -3.88 -2.28
N HIS A 23 17.80 -5.10 -2.71
CA HIS A 23 18.09 -5.38 -4.12
C HIS A 23 16.88 -5.04 -5.00
N ASP A 24 17.12 -4.55 -6.21
CA ASP A 24 16.10 -4.04 -7.15
C ASP A 24 14.96 -5.03 -7.42
N SER A 25 15.28 -6.33 -7.46
CA SER A 25 14.27 -7.40 -7.61
C SER A 25 13.24 -7.45 -6.48
N ASN A 26 13.57 -6.91 -5.30
CA ASN A 26 12.74 -6.89 -4.10
C ASN A 26 12.12 -5.51 -3.83
N HIS A 27 12.23 -4.58 -4.76
CA HIS A 27 11.59 -3.27 -4.64
C HIS A 27 10.08 -3.40 -4.75
N SER A 28 9.39 -2.83 -3.76
CA SER A 28 7.95 -2.63 -3.77
C SER A 28 7.54 -1.64 -4.85
N VAL A 29 6.26 -1.65 -5.22
CA VAL A 29 5.70 -0.70 -6.19
C VAL A 29 5.94 0.76 -5.78
N ILE A 30 5.92 1.07 -4.48
CA ILE A 30 6.23 2.41 -3.97
C ILE A 30 7.66 2.79 -4.31
N THR A 31 8.63 1.91 -4.03
CA THR A 31 10.05 2.16 -4.29
C THR A 31 10.32 2.31 -5.78
N LYS A 32 9.77 1.42 -6.61
CA LYS A 32 9.90 1.51 -8.07
C LYS A 32 9.38 2.84 -8.58
N HIS A 33 8.18 3.24 -8.15
CA HIS A 33 7.61 4.53 -8.50
C HIS A 33 8.51 5.71 -8.07
N ARG A 34 9.04 5.72 -6.84
CA ARG A 34 9.95 6.78 -6.37
C ARG A 34 11.18 6.92 -7.28
N LEU A 35 11.77 5.80 -7.68
CA LEU A 35 12.97 5.77 -8.51
C LEU A 35 12.68 6.19 -9.97
N GLU A 36 11.56 5.73 -10.53
CA GLU A 36 11.20 5.97 -11.93
C GLU A 36 10.64 7.39 -12.16
N SER A 37 9.86 7.92 -11.22
CA SER A 37 9.21 9.23 -11.37
C SER A 37 9.92 10.36 -10.63
N GLY A 38 10.92 10.04 -9.80
CA GLY A 38 11.57 11.01 -8.91
C GLY A 38 10.65 11.57 -7.81
N HIS A 39 9.49 10.95 -7.59
CA HIS A 39 8.49 11.38 -6.61
C HIS A 39 8.88 10.94 -5.19
N GLU A 40 8.86 11.86 -4.24
CA GLU A 40 9.02 11.58 -2.82
C GLU A 40 7.68 11.68 -2.07
N PHE A 41 7.34 10.63 -1.31
CA PHE A 41 6.10 10.56 -0.53
C PHE A 41 6.21 11.35 0.78
N ASP A 42 5.09 11.92 1.26
CA ASP A 42 5.00 12.45 2.63
C ASP A 42 4.87 11.31 3.65
N TRP A 43 6.02 10.83 4.15
CA TRP A 43 6.09 9.76 5.14
C TRP A 43 5.58 10.15 6.53
N LEU A 44 5.46 11.45 6.82
CA LEU A 44 5.08 11.95 8.14
C LEU A 44 3.56 12.05 8.31
N LYS A 45 2.82 12.09 7.20
CA LYS A 45 1.36 12.25 7.19
C LYS A 45 0.65 11.11 6.43
N PRO A 46 0.76 9.86 6.90
CA PRO A 46 -0.10 8.79 6.40
C PRO A 46 -1.55 9.01 6.85
N ASP A 47 -2.49 8.94 5.92
CA ASP A 47 -3.92 9.00 6.22
C ASP A 47 -4.47 7.62 6.63
N ILE A 48 -5.31 7.60 7.68
CA ILE A 48 -6.02 6.40 8.12
C ILE A 48 -7.44 6.44 7.54
N LEU A 49 -7.68 5.64 6.50
CA LEU A 49 -8.99 5.56 5.84
C LEU A 49 -10.00 4.68 6.60
N HIS A 50 -9.50 3.64 7.26
CA HIS A 50 -10.33 2.67 8.01
C HIS A 50 -9.48 1.91 9.04
N SER A 51 -10.11 1.43 10.12
CA SER A 51 -9.49 0.61 11.15
C SER A 51 -10.35 -0.60 11.45
N GLU A 52 -9.77 -1.79 11.31
CA GLU A 52 -10.46 -3.06 11.51
C GLU A 52 -9.48 -4.12 12.04
N THR A 53 -9.96 -4.85 13.04
CA THR A 53 -9.23 -5.92 13.71
C THR A 53 -9.22 -7.21 12.90
N TYR A 54 -10.34 -7.55 12.25
CA TYR A 54 -10.48 -8.77 11.47
C TYR A 54 -9.76 -8.65 10.12
N VAL A 55 -8.84 -9.58 9.84
CA VAL A 55 -8.00 -9.58 8.63
C VAL A 55 -8.85 -9.50 7.36
N ARG A 56 -9.84 -10.40 7.21
CA ARG A 56 -10.68 -10.48 6.01
C ARG A 56 -11.45 -9.19 5.73
N LYS A 57 -11.96 -8.53 6.77
CA LYS A 57 -12.68 -7.26 6.61
C LYS A 57 -11.72 -6.12 6.24
N ARG A 58 -10.50 -6.13 6.78
CA ARG A 58 -9.46 -5.16 6.42
C ARG A 58 -8.97 -5.32 4.97
N GLU A 59 -8.86 -6.56 4.48
CA GLU A 59 -8.55 -6.85 3.07
C GLU A 59 -9.67 -6.35 2.14
N ILE A 60 -10.94 -6.59 2.50
CA ILE A 60 -12.09 -6.04 1.75
C ILE A 60 -12.07 -4.51 1.76
N ALA A 61 -11.77 -3.87 2.90
CA ALA A 61 -11.67 -2.42 2.99
C ALA A 61 -10.54 -1.87 2.10
N GLU A 62 -9.35 -2.48 2.13
CA GLU A 62 -8.23 -2.11 1.25
C GLU A 62 -8.64 -2.16 -0.22
N MET A 63 -9.23 -3.26 -0.67
CA MET A 63 -9.73 -3.40 -2.02
C MET A 63 -10.81 -2.35 -2.36
N PHE A 64 -11.77 -2.11 -1.48
CA PHE A 64 -12.80 -1.09 -1.68
C PHE A 64 -12.19 0.29 -1.90
N PHE A 65 -11.22 0.70 -1.06
CA PHE A 65 -10.56 1.99 -1.21
C PHE A 65 -9.67 2.06 -2.46
N ILE A 66 -9.02 0.96 -2.83
CA ILE A 66 -8.26 0.88 -4.10
C ILE A 66 -9.20 1.08 -5.29
N LYS A 67 -10.31 0.34 -5.37
CA LYS A 67 -11.26 0.42 -6.48
C LYS A 67 -11.99 1.77 -6.55
N ARG A 68 -12.22 2.43 -5.41
CA ARG A 68 -12.94 3.70 -5.35
C ARG A 68 -12.06 4.92 -5.70
N SER A 69 -10.74 4.80 -5.61
CA SER A 69 -9.84 5.95 -5.75
C SER A 69 -9.21 5.99 -7.13
N ASP A 70 -9.17 7.18 -7.73
CA ASP A 70 -8.49 7.40 -9.00
C ASP A 70 -6.98 7.64 -8.81
N ASN A 71 -6.20 7.43 -9.87
CA ASN A 71 -4.75 7.74 -9.94
C ASN A 71 -3.88 7.04 -8.87
N LEU A 72 -4.23 5.80 -8.49
CA LEU A 72 -3.40 5.00 -7.60
C LEU A 72 -2.22 4.36 -8.34
N ILE A 73 -1.10 4.23 -7.62
CA ILE A 73 0.07 3.46 -8.06
C ILE A 73 -0.01 1.98 -7.64
N ASN A 74 -1.11 1.53 -7.03
CA ASN A 74 -1.29 0.12 -6.67
C ASN A 74 -1.33 -0.74 -7.94
N LEU A 75 -0.78 -1.96 -7.86
CA LEU A 75 -0.89 -2.91 -8.95
C LEU A 75 -2.27 -3.59 -8.86
N GLN A 76 -2.91 -3.91 -9.98
CA GLN A 76 -4.19 -4.66 -9.96
C GLN A 76 -4.07 -5.99 -9.21
N THR A 77 -2.86 -6.58 -9.24
CA THR A 77 -2.51 -7.78 -8.49
C THR A 77 -2.63 -7.66 -6.98
N ASP A 78 -2.65 -6.42 -6.44
CA ASP A 78 -2.85 -6.17 -5.01
C ASP A 78 -4.27 -6.57 -4.56
N THR A 79 -5.21 -6.77 -5.50
CA THR A 79 -6.59 -7.20 -5.23
C THR A 79 -6.91 -8.64 -5.66
N ASP A 80 -5.99 -9.33 -6.33
CA ASP A 80 -6.24 -10.65 -6.96
C ASP A 80 -6.59 -11.77 -5.98
N ASN A 81 -6.15 -11.65 -4.72
CA ASN A 81 -6.47 -12.63 -3.68
C ASN A 81 -7.93 -12.55 -3.19
N LEU A 82 -8.72 -11.60 -3.69
CA LEU A 82 -10.12 -11.40 -3.34
C LEU A 82 -11.02 -11.65 -4.55
N ASN A 83 -12.15 -12.33 -4.32
CA ASN A 83 -13.09 -12.68 -5.38
C ASN A 83 -13.67 -11.40 -6.01
N ASN A 84 -13.65 -11.29 -7.34
CA ASN A 84 -14.04 -10.11 -8.14
C ASN A 84 -15.50 -9.64 -7.98
N ILE A 85 -16.30 -10.36 -7.18
CA ILE A 85 -17.72 -10.05 -6.94
C ILE A 85 -17.89 -8.82 -6.03
N TYR A 86 -16.84 -8.37 -5.33
CA TYR A 86 -16.88 -7.21 -4.43
C TYR A 86 -16.11 -6.01 -4.98
#